data_AF-A0A950ZPN9-F1
#
_entry.id   AF-A0A950ZPN9-F1
#
_cell.length_a   1.000
_cell.length_b   1.000
_cell.length_c   1.000
_cell.angle_alpha   90.00
_cell.angle_beta   90.00
_cell.angle_gamma   90.00
#
_symmetry.space_group_name_H-M   'P 1'
#
loop_
_entity.id
_entity.type
_entity.pdbx_description
1 polymer ?
#
loop_
_entity_poly.entity_id
_entity_poly.type
_entity_poly.pdbx_seq_one_letter_code
_entity_poly.pdbx_strand_id
1 'polypeptide(L)'
;MSIQDAIVEMDTAKERAARVKRQRRLRVAQVQRLEQLLEDVETRNLQRDRQVPTEMWRELVELDGLLPVRAPKRLWEARNTARLHDAILDWEGDLLDQLTPHRRDYTDTRDD
;
A
#
# COMPACT_ATOMS: atom_id res chain seq x y z
N MET A 1 22.95 -38.13 2.04
CA MET A 1 21.74 -37.32 1.81
C MET A 1 20.62 -38.32 1.53
N SER A 2 19.65 -38.46 2.44
CA SER A 2 18.58 -39.46 2.34
C SER A 2 17.41 -38.90 1.54
N ILE A 3 16.64 -39.76 0.85
CA ILE A 3 15.37 -39.41 0.21
C ILE A 3 14.41 -38.76 1.22
N GLN A 4 14.50 -39.17 2.49
CA GLN A 4 13.67 -38.65 3.58
C GLN A 4 14.01 -37.20 3.93
N ASP A 5 15.29 -36.80 3.84
CA ASP A 5 15.73 -35.42 4.06
C ASP A 5 15.21 -34.50 2.93
N ALA A 6 15.26 -34.99 1.69
CA ALA A 6 14.76 -34.25 0.52
C ALA A 6 13.25 -34.01 0.56
N ILE A 7 12.47 -34.94 1.12
CA ILE A 7 11.02 -34.77 1.30
C ILE A 7 10.72 -33.68 2.34
N VAL A 8 11.43 -33.68 3.47
CA VAL A 8 11.27 -32.66 4.52
C VAL A 8 11.69 -31.27 4.01
N GLU A 9 12.78 -31.18 3.25
CA GLU A 9 13.20 -29.93 2.60
C GLU A 9 12.16 -29.43 1.59
N MET A 10 11.56 -30.33 0.80
CA MET A 10 10.51 -29.97 -0.14
C MET A 10 9.26 -29.44 0.56
N ASP A 11 8.81 -30.08 1.64
CA ASP A 11 7.60 -29.66 2.35
C ASP A 11 7.81 -28.33 3.10
N THR A 12 8.98 -28.12 3.72
CA THR A 12 9.32 -26.81 4.30
C THR A 12 9.43 -25.71 3.24
N ALA A 13 9.93 -26.02 2.03
CA ALA A 13 9.94 -25.07 0.92
C ALA A 13 8.52 -24.71 0.45
N LYS A 14 7.59 -25.68 0.38
CA LYS A 14 6.17 -25.43 0.06
C LYS A 14 5.50 -24.54 1.10
N GLU A 15 5.72 -24.79 2.39
CA GLU A 15 5.17 -23.97 3.47
C GLU A 15 5.68 -22.53 3.39
N ARG A 16 6.99 -22.34 3.16
CA ARG A 16 7.59 -21.02 2.96
C ARG A 16 6.98 -20.31 1.75
N ALA A 17 6.85 -20.99 0.62
CA ALA A 17 6.24 -20.43 -0.58
C ALA A 17 4.77 -20.04 -0.37
N ALA A 18 3.98 -20.88 0.33
CA ALA A 18 2.59 -20.59 0.66
C ALA A 18 2.47 -19.37 1.58
N ARG A 19 3.34 -19.26 2.60
CA ARG A 19 3.41 -18.10 3.49
C ARG A 19 3.75 -16.82 2.74
N VAL A 20 4.75 -16.85 1.86
CA VAL A 20 5.14 -15.71 1.02
C VAL A 20 3.98 -15.29 0.11
N LYS A 21 3.32 -16.24 -0.55
CA LYS A 21 2.15 -15.98 -1.40
C LYS A 21 1.00 -15.33 -0.62
N ARG A 22 0.71 -15.82 0.60
CA ARG A 22 -0.30 -15.23 1.48
C ARG A 22 0.06 -13.81 1.88
N GLN A 23 1.31 -13.57 2.28
CA GLN A 23 1.78 -12.22 2.63
C GLN A 23 1.69 -11.26 1.44
N ARG A 24 2.06 -11.71 0.23
CA ARG A 24 1.92 -10.90 -0.98
C ARG A 24 0.47 -10.51 -1.25
N ARG A 25 -0.47 -11.45 -1.11
CA ARG A 25 -1.91 -11.18 -1.27
C ARG A 25 -2.42 -10.16 -0.26
N LEU A 26 -2.03 -10.31 1.01
CA LEU A 26 -2.40 -9.36 2.05
C LEU A 26 -1.88 -7.95 1.75
N ARG A 27 -0.63 -7.83 1.30
CA ARG A 27 -0.07 -6.53 0.89
C ARG A 27 -0.83 -5.92 -0.28
N VAL A 28 -1.16 -6.70 -1.32
CA VAL A 28 -1.96 -6.22 -2.46
C VAL A 28 -3.33 -5.71 -1.99
N ALA A 29 -4.01 -6.47 -1.12
CA ALA A 29 -5.31 -6.04 -0.59
C ALA A 29 -5.22 -4.75 0.25
N GLN A 30 -4.13 -4.55 1.00
CA GLN A 30 -3.89 -3.33 1.77
C GLN A 30 -3.59 -2.12 0.87
N VAL A 31 -2.81 -2.31 -0.21
CA VAL A 31 -2.58 -1.27 -1.23
C VAL A 31 -3.90 -0.87 -1.89
N GLN A 32 -4.71 -1.85 -2.31
CA GLN A 32 -6.02 -1.59 -2.91
C GLN A 32 -6.97 -0.84 -1.98
N ARG A 33 -6.94 -1.11 -0.66
CA ARG A 33 -7.70 -0.31 0.32
C ARG A 33 -7.22 1.14 0.38
N LEU A 34 -5.91 1.38 0.30
CA LEU A 34 -5.37 2.73 0.26
C LEU A 34 -5.78 3.47 -1.02
N GLU A 35 -5.71 2.80 -2.18
CA GLU A 35 -6.17 3.33 -3.48
C GLU A 35 -7.66 3.70 -3.44
N GLN A 36 -8.52 2.83 -2.90
CA GLN A 36 -9.94 3.12 -2.78
C GLN A 36 -10.21 4.33 -1.88
N LEU A 37 -9.48 4.44 -0.77
CA LEU A 37 -9.61 5.55 0.15
C LEU A 37 -9.13 6.87 -0.48
N LEU A 38 -8.06 6.82 -1.29
CA LEU A 38 -7.60 7.95 -2.07
C LEU A 38 -8.69 8.44 -3.02
N GLU A 39 -9.34 7.54 -3.77
CA GLU A 39 -10.44 7.84 -4.69
C GLU A 39 -11.64 8.48 -3.94
N ASP A 40 -11.95 8.02 -2.74
CA ASP A 40 -13.00 8.60 -1.89
C ASP A 40 -12.64 10.04 -1.45
N VAL A 41 -11.38 10.28 -1.07
CA VAL A 41 -10.91 11.64 -0.73
C VAL A 41 -10.91 12.53 -1.96
N GLU A 42 -10.49 12.02 -3.11
CA GLU A 42 -10.49 12.74 -4.40
C GLU A 42 -11.90 13.16 -4.77
N THR A 43 -12.86 12.24 -4.73
CA THR A 43 -14.27 12.51 -5.04
C THR A 43 -14.84 13.62 -4.15
N ARG A 44 -14.55 13.59 -2.86
CA ARG A 44 -14.95 14.65 -1.92
C ARG A 44 -14.29 15.99 -2.21
N ASN A 45 -13.00 15.97 -2.53
CA ASN A 45 -12.27 17.16 -2.92
C ASN A 45 -12.87 17.80 -4.18
N LEU A 46 -13.22 17.00 -5.20
CA LEU A 46 -13.90 17.44 -6.42
C LEU A 46 -15.28 18.06 -6.13
N GLN A 47 -16.01 17.50 -5.16
CA GLN A 47 -17.29 18.03 -4.68
C GLN A 47 -17.13 19.27 -3.78
N ARG A 48 -15.89 19.73 -3.53
CA ARG A 48 -15.54 20.82 -2.61
C ARG A 48 -15.96 20.56 -1.17
N ASP A 49 -16.22 19.30 -0.81
CA ASP A 49 -16.35 18.90 0.59
C ASP A 49 -14.97 19.01 1.24
N ARG A 50 -14.83 19.92 2.19
CA ARG A 50 -13.56 20.19 2.87
C ARG A 50 -13.36 19.29 4.08
N GLN A 51 -14.40 18.62 4.55
CA GLN A 51 -14.34 17.80 5.76
C GLN A 51 -14.04 16.36 5.39
N VAL A 52 -13.16 15.74 6.18
CA VAL A 52 -12.85 14.32 6.07
C VAL A 52 -13.62 13.60 7.18
N PRO A 53 -14.51 12.67 6.83
CA PRO A 53 -15.23 11.83 7.80
C PRO A 53 -14.31 11.15 8.81
N THR A 54 -14.82 10.90 10.01
CA THR A 54 -14.06 10.22 11.08
C THR A 54 -13.70 8.80 10.67
N GLU A 55 -14.54 8.14 9.89
CA GLU A 55 -14.37 6.79 9.38
C GLU A 55 -13.14 6.69 8.48
N MET A 56 -12.92 7.68 7.61
CA MET A 56 -11.75 7.74 6.73
C MET A 56 -10.46 7.91 7.54
N TRP A 57 -10.48 8.75 8.58
CA TRP A 57 -9.34 8.87 9.49
C TRP A 57 -9.03 7.57 10.23
N ARG A 58 -10.06 6.81 10.66
CA ARG A 58 -9.86 5.50 11.28
C ARG A 58 -9.22 4.51 10.32
N GLU A 59 -9.65 4.52 9.05
CA GLU A 59 -9.07 3.65 8.04
C GLU A 59 -7.61 4.00 7.74
N LEU A 60 -7.25 5.29 7.68
CA LEU A 60 -5.86 5.72 7.54
C LEU A 60 -4.98 5.23 8.70
N VAL A 61 -5.48 5.30 9.93
CA VAL A 61 -4.75 4.80 11.11
C VAL A 61 -4.58 3.28 11.06
N GLU A 62 -5.61 2.55 10.64
CA GLU A 62 -5.52 1.10 10.44
C GLU A 62 -4.47 0.75 9.38
N LEU A 63 -4.52 1.41 8.22
CA LEU A 63 -3.57 1.22 7.12
C LEU A 63 -2.13 1.55 7.53
N ASP A 64 -1.90 2.59 8.34
CA ASP A 64 -0.56 2.94 8.84
C ASP A 64 0.03 1.82 9.72
N GLY A 65 -0.80 1.12 10.49
CA GLY A 65 -0.37 -0.03 11.28
C GLY A 65 -0.08 -1.28 10.46
N LEU A 66 -0.68 -1.40 9.27
CA LEU A 66 -0.65 -2.59 8.43
C LEU A 66 0.37 -2.53 7.29
N LEU A 67 0.57 -1.34 6.73
CA LEU A 67 1.45 -1.13 5.58
C LEU A 67 2.93 -1.15 6.01
N PRO A 68 3.83 -1.60 5.12
CA PRO A 68 5.27 -1.62 5.41
C PRO A 68 5.88 -0.20 5.49
N VAL A 69 5.18 0.80 4.95
CA VAL A 69 5.59 2.21 4.93
C VAL A 69 4.66 3.00 5.82
N ARG A 70 5.24 3.80 6.71
CA ARG A 70 4.47 4.70 7.57
C ARG A 70 3.92 5.88 6.80
N ALA A 71 2.72 6.31 7.18
CA ALA A 71 2.09 7.51 6.68
C ALA A 71 2.99 8.73 6.97
N PRO A 72 3.17 9.63 5.99
CA PRO A 72 3.97 10.83 6.18
C PRO A 72 3.27 11.79 7.15
N LYS A 73 4.03 12.55 7.95
CA LYS A 73 3.47 13.49 8.97
C LYS A 73 2.41 14.43 8.41
N ARG A 74 2.62 14.93 7.19
CA ARG A 74 1.69 15.83 6.48
C ARG A 74 0.28 15.26 6.33
N LEU A 75 0.13 13.94 6.30
CA LEU A 75 -1.16 13.27 6.25
C LEU A 75 -1.99 13.58 7.49
N TRP A 76 -1.36 13.53 8.67
CA TRP A 76 -2.01 13.83 9.96
C TRP A 76 -2.19 15.33 10.21
N GLU A 77 -1.44 16.16 9.50
CA GLU A 77 -1.55 17.62 9.55
C GLU A 77 -2.54 18.19 8.51
N ALA A 78 -3.10 17.33 7.65
CA ALA A 78 -4.01 17.74 6.60
C ALA A 78 -5.30 18.33 7.19
N ARG A 79 -5.58 19.59 6.86
CA ARG A 79 -6.73 20.35 7.38
C ARG A 79 -7.94 20.36 6.44
N ASN A 80 -7.81 19.73 5.28
CA ASN A 80 -8.86 19.62 4.28
C ASN A 80 -8.59 18.42 3.37
N THR A 81 -9.60 18.06 2.59
CA THR A 81 -9.57 16.96 1.61
C THR A 81 -8.48 17.10 0.56
N ALA A 82 -8.22 18.30 0.03
CA ALA A 82 -7.13 18.52 -0.93
C ALA A 82 -5.74 18.16 -0.35
N ARG A 83 -5.40 18.67 0.84
CA ARG A 83 -4.13 18.37 1.50
C ARG A 83 -4.03 16.91 1.90
N LEU A 84 -5.16 16.30 2.28
CA LEU A 84 -5.19 14.89 2.63
C LEU A 84 -4.95 14.03 1.39
N HIS A 85 -5.59 14.35 0.28
CA HIS A 85 -5.42 13.69 -1.01
C HIS A 85 -3.94 13.70 -1.44
N ASP A 86 -3.31 14.87 -1.43
CA ASP A 86 -1.89 15.00 -1.79
C ASP A 86 -1.01 14.13 -0.87
N ALA A 87 -1.26 14.19 0.44
CA ALA A 87 -0.49 13.39 1.40
C ALA A 87 -0.68 11.88 1.25
N ILE A 88 -1.86 11.41 0.82
CA ILE A 88 -2.13 10.00 0.54
C ILE A 88 -1.43 9.58 -0.76
N LEU A 89 -1.47 10.39 -1.81
CA LEU A 89 -0.74 10.14 -3.07
C LEU A 89 0.76 9.95 -2.83
N ASP A 90 1.34 10.81 -2.01
CA ASP A 90 2.75 10.68 -1.67
C ASP A 90 3.06 9.40 -0.88
N TRP A 91 2.17 9.02 0.04
CA TRP A 91 2.31 7.79 0.80
C TRP A 91 2.21 6.54 -0.10
N GLU A 92 1.30 6.57 -1.08
CA GLU A 92 1.18 5.54 -2.11
C GLU A 92 2.46 5.48 -2.95
N GLY A 93 3.04 6.62 -3.32
CA GLY A 93 4.33 6.71 -4.01
C GLY A 93 5.44 5.98 -3.25
N ASP A 94 5.61 6.30 -1.96
CA ASP A 94 6.61 5.65 -1.10
C ASP A 94 6.35 4.14 -0.94
N LEU A 95 5.08 3.75 -0.86
CA LEU A 95 4.67 2.35 -0.78
C LEU A 95 5.02 1.58 -2.06
N LEU A 96 4.73 2.14 -3.22
CA LEU A 96 5.03 1.54 -4.51
C LEU A 96 6.53 1.44 -4.77
N ASP A 97 7.32 2.43 -4.31
CA ASP A 97 8.79 2.38 -4.37
C ASP A 97 9.37 1.22 -3.55
N GLN A 98 8.80 0.92 -2.37
CA GLN A 98 9.24 -0.23 -1.58
C GLN A 98 8.77 -1.58 -2.15
N LEU A 99 7.55 -1.62 -2.69
CA LEU A 99 6.97 -2.86 -3.23
C LEU A 99 7.56 -3.22 -4.60
N THR A 100 8.02 -2.22 -5.35
CA THR A 100 8.60 -2.37 -6.68
C THR A 100 9.91 -1.59 -6.77
N PRO A 101 11.04 -2.12 -6.25
CA PRO A 101 12.32 -1.42 -6.24
C PRO A 101 12.81 -0.98 -7.63
N HIS A 102 12.40 -1.71 -8.68
CA HIS A 102 12.74 -1.42 -10.08
C HIS A 102 11.79 -0.44 -10.77
N ARG A 103 10.79 0.13 -10.06
CA ARG A 103 9.88 1.14 -10.65
C ARG A 103 10.62 2.41 -11.08
N ARG A 104 11.70 2.75 -10.36
CA ARG A 104 12.57 3.89 -10.69
C ARG A 104 13.44 3.67 -11.94
N ASP A 105 13.59 2.42 -12.40
CA ASP A 105 14.35 2.08 -13.60
C ASP A 105 13.49 2.09 -14.87
N TYR A 106 12.16 2.21 -14.75
CA TYR A 106 11.31 2.51 -15.89
C TYR A 106 11.43 4.01 -16.21
N THR A 107 12.49 4.34 -16.94
CA THR A 107 12.56 5.57 -17.74
C THR A 107 11.27 5.66 -18.53
N ASP A 108 10.58 6.78 -18.38
CA ASP A 108 9.41 7.19 -19.13
C ASP A 108 9.68 7.06 -20.64
N THR A 109 9.39 5.89 -21.21
CA THR A 109 9.29 5.70 -22.66
C THR A 109 7.87 6.06 -23.07
N ARG A 110 7.49 7.31 -22.85
CA ARG A 110 6.37 7.92 -23.55
C ARG A 110 6.97 8.78 -24.65
N ASP A 111 7.37 8.11 -25.73
CA ASP A 111 7.57 8.77 -27.03
C ASP A 111 6.20 9.29 -27.50
N ASP A 112 6.25 10.53 -28.03
CA ASP A 112 5.22 11.40 -28.58
C ASP A 112 3.95 10.76 -29.20
#